data_AF-A0A0R0LUF1-F1
#
_entry.id   AF-A0A0R0LUF1-F1
#
_cell.length_a   1.000
_cell.length_b   1.000
_cell.length_c   1.000
_cell.angle_alpha   90.00
_cell.angle_beta   90.00
_cell.angle_gamma   90.00
#
_symmetry.space_group_name_H-M   'P 1'
#
loop_
_entity.id
_entity.type
_entity.pdbx_description
1 polymer ?
#
loop_
_entity_poly.entity_id
_entity_poly.type
_entity_poly.pdbx_seq_one_letter_code
_entity_poly.pdbx_strand_id
1 'polypeptide(L)'
;MLFDGLSISFKVFAESLKTTWMESVPYISCFKTDIVYSIYLSGKLANELPKKVIKQSFNESYLKPIATELNISLRKAAKLMALRNAWVANFQERELPKISFTQLRSQLNSEIAIDYVVLTSNNWVQHPWIEDQIEQEDSEDLLCVKPYTPEELATHNEFSKMEFERKIQNIEFCTNLFRSQNGSYKSMLEADADAAKHDVKRAEKRILELQDELAGQENIIRAAKKVIRKFRDTDRLLNNRLPGRQEKTEEELKRIEIAKRFVSQWVISLKNVLEVNNCSELANAIGSQRMILGRWENKKALPTISSLRTISNNKIQFGKYAGTGTKLYEVQTTPSLSNLVNLIEFV
;
A
#
# COMPACT_ATOMS: atom_id res chain seq x y z
N MET A 1 15.03 -1.12 18.23
CA MET A 1 13.81 -1.89 18.53
C MET A 1 14.03 -3.28 17.97
N LEU A 2 14.45 -4.18 18.86
CA LEU A 2 14.55 -5.61 18.59
C LEU A 2 13.11 -6.14 18.52
N PHE A 3 12.78 -6.92 17.51
CA PHE A 3 11.57 -7.73 17.53
C PHE A 3 11.80 -8.84 18.55
N ASP A 4 11.48 -8.56 19.81
CA ASP A 4 11.61 -9.50 20.92
C ASP A 4 10.65 -10.68 20.71
N GLY A 5 11.18 -11.78 20.18
CA GLY A 5 10.74 -13.15 20.47
C GLY A 5 9.35 -13.58 20.00
N LEU A 6 8.66 -12.79 19.17
CA LEU A 6 7.39 -13.21 18.58
C LEU A 6 7.61 -13.65 17.13
N SER A 7 7.37 -14.93 16.87
CA SER A 7 7.28 -15.50 15.53
C SER A 7 6.35 -14.64 14.67
N ILE A 8 6.88 -14.08 13.58
CA ILE A 8 6.15 -13.17 12.69
C ILE A 8 5.36 -14.00 11.67
N SER A 9 4.08 -13.68 11.44
CA SER A 9 3.29 -14.34 10.39
C SER A 9 3.90 -14.11 9.00
N PHE A 10 3.64 -15.03 8.08
CA PHE A 10 4.22 -14.99 6.73
C PHE A 10 3.90 -13.68 6.01
N LYS A 11 2.68 -13.18 6.16
CA LYS A 11 2.26 -11.89 5.60
C LYS A 11 3.15 -10.74 6.07
N VAL A 12 3.30 -10.58 7.39
CA VAL A 12 4.10 -9.50 7.97
C VAL A 12 5.58 -9.64 7.59
N PHE A 13 6.07 -10.88 7.50
CA PHE A 13 7.43 -11.16 7.02
C PHE A 13 7.63 -10.78 5.54
N ALA A 14 6.69 -11.14 4.68
CA ALA A 14 6.79 -10.87 3.26
C ALA A 14 6.69 -9.37 2.95
N GLU A 15 5.80 -8.65 3.65
CA GLU A 15 5.63 -7.19 3.51
C GLU A 15 6.83 -6.37 4.02
N SER A 16 7.66 -6.95 4.88
CA SER A 16 8.81 -6.28 5.49
C SER A 16 10.14 -6.57 4.80
N LEU A 17 10.12 -7.44 3.78
CA LEU A 17 11.23 -7.70 2.88
C LEU A 17 11.00 -7.03 1.53
N LYS A 18 12.09 -6.57 0.92
CA LYS A 18 12.10 -6.15 -0.49
C LYS A 18 12.75 -7.25 -1.31
N THR A 19 12.02 -7.76 -2.30
CA THR A 19 12.55 -8.75 -3.24
C THR A 19 13.17 -8.04 -4.43
N THR A 20 14.49 -8.12 -4.56
CA THR A 20 15.23 -7.60 -5.72
C THR A 20 15.52 -8.73 -6.69
N TRP A 21 15.08 -8.55 -7.93
CA TRP A 21 15.33 -9.47 -9.03
C TRP A 21 16.68 -9.18 -9.67
N MET A 22 17.53 -10.18 -9.85
CA MET A 22 18.66 -10.10 -10.77
C MET A 22 18.60 -11.26 -11.75
N GLU A 23 18.29 -10.94 -13.00
CA GLU A 23 18.41 -11.89 -14.09
C GLU A 23 19.89 -12.10 -14.39
N SER A 24 20.42 -13.24 -13.98
CA SER A 24 21.72 -13.70 -14.44
C SER A 24 21.48 -14.52 -15.70
N VAL A 25 21.68 -13.91 -16.88
CA VAL A 25 21.80 -14.68 -18.13
C VAL A 25 22.96 -15.65 -17.93
N PRO A 26 22.77 -16.97 -18.04
CA PRO A 26 23.85 -17.91 -17.80
C PRO A 26 24.96 -17.70 -18.82
N TYR A 27 26.19 -17.79 -18.32
CA TYR A 27 27.38 -18.05 -19.11
C TYR A 27 27.05 -19.15 -20.13
N ILE A 28 27.19 -18.84 -21.43
CA ILE A 28 26.98 -19.81 -22.50
C ILE A 28 28.06 -20.89 -22.35
N SER A 29 27.75 -21.96 -21.61
CA SER A 29 28.51 -23.19 -21.66
C SER A 29 27.94 -24.03 -22.78
N CYS A 30 28.80 -24.48 -23.67
CA CYS A 30 28.49 -25.17 -24.93
C CYS A 30 27.73 -26.51 -24.81
N PHE A 31 27.26 -26.90 -23.61
CA PHE A 31 26.65 -28.21 -23.42
C PHE A 31 25.33 -28.26 -22.64
N LYS A 32 24.87 -27.20 -21.95
CA LYS A 32 23.52 -27.12 -21.33
C LYS A 32 23.06 -25.67 -21.19
N THR A 33 21.94 -25.33 -21.81
CA THR A 33 21.28 -24.01 -21.76
C THR A 33 20.19 -23.99 -20.70
N ASP A 34 20.52 -24.27 -19.44
CA ASP A 34 19.55 -24.12 -18.35
C ASP A 34 19.60 -22.66 -17.85
N ILE A 35 18.54 -21.89 -18.07
CA ILE A 35 18.42 -20.52 -17.54
C ILE A 35 18.27 -20.59 -16.02
N VAL A 36 19.08 -19.81 -15.30
CA VAL A 36 19.08 -19.77 -13.83
C VAL A 36 18.65 -18.38 -13.36
N TYR A 37 17.56 -18.34 -12.60
CA TYR A 37 16.99 -17.13 -12.02
C TYR A 37 17.49 -16.92 -10.60
N SER A 38 18.02 -15.73 -10.29
CA SER A 38 18.56 -15.42 -8.96
C SER A 38 17.75 -14.32 -8.25
N ILE A 39 17.22 -14.64 -7.07
CA ILE A 39 16.49 -13.72 -6.21
C ILE A 39 17.38 -13.27 -5.05
N TYR A 40 17.37 -11.97 -4.79
CA TYR A 40 18.04 -11.37 -3.64
C TYR A 40 17.02 -10.73 -2.71
N LEU A 41 17.06 -11.13 -1.45
CA LEU A 41 16.23 -10.54 -0.40
C LEU A 41 16.99 -9.38 0.24
N SER A 42 16.33 -8.23 0.34
CA SER A 42 16.87 -7.00 0.93
C SER A 42 15.87 -6.39 1.89
N GLY A 43 16.30 -5.42 2.70
CA GLY A 43 15.46 -4.78 3.73
C GLY A 43 15.94 -5.07 5.15
N LYS A 44 15.25 -4.52 6.14
CA LYS A 44 15.68 -4.58 7.55
C LYS A 44 15.78 -6.02 8.07
N LEU A 45 14.80 -6.86 7.71
CA LEU A 45 14.77 -8.27 8.10
C LEU A 45 15.74 -9.16 7.31
N ALA A 46 16.21 -8.72 6.14
CA ALA A 46 17.14 -9.53 5.33
C ALA A 46 18.49 -9.76 6.03
N ASN A 47 18.95 -8.78 6.80
CA ASN A 47 20.20 -8.88 7.58
C ASN A 47 20.11 -9.92 8.72
N GLU A 48 18.90 -10.30 9.10
CA GLU A 48 18.63 -11.23 10.17
C GLU A 48 18.43 -12.68 9.68
N LEU A 49 18.29 -12.86 8.36
CA LEU A 49 18.07 -14.17 7.75
C LEU A 49 19.36 -15.01 7.67
N PRO A 50 19.24 -16.35 7.63
CA PRO A 50 20.35 -17.23 7.27
C PRO A 50 20.98 -16.83 5.93
N LYS A 51 22.31 -16.73 5.86
CA LYS A 51 23.02 -16.26 4.65
C LYS A 51 22.63 -17.01 3.37
N LYS A 52 22.30 -18.29 3.49
CA LYS A 52 21.91 -19.16 2.37
C LYS A 52 20.56 -18.82 1.74
N VAL A 53 19.67 -18.11 2.44
CA VAL A 53 18.35 -17.73 1.90
C VAL A 53 18.30 -16.28 1.41
N ILE A 54 19.34 -15.48 1.70
CA ILE A 54 19.47 -14.10 1.20
C ILE A 54 19.61 -14.10 -0.33
N LYS A 55 20.34 -15.07 -0.87
CA LYS A 55 20.49 -15.30 -2.32
C LYS A 55 20.00 -16.70 -2.65
N GLN A 56 18.98 -16.79 -3.49
CA GLN A 56 18.42 -18.07 -3.93
C GLN A 56 18.42 -18.14 -5.45
N SER A 57 18.82 -19.28 -5.99
CA SER A 57 18.88 -19.53 -7.43
C SER A 57 17.95 -20.68 -7.81
N PHE A 58 17.20 -20.50 -8.89
CA PHE A 58 16.20 -21.44 -9.38
C PHE A 58 16.41 -21.70 -10.87
N ASN A 59 16.38 -22.98 -11.27
CA ASN A 59 16.44 -23.35 -12.67
C ASN A 59 15.10 -23.10 -13.34
N GLU A 60 15.10 -22.65 -14.60
CA GLU A 60 13.89 -22.47 -15.38
C GLU A 60 13.06 -23.74 -15.49
N SER A 61 13.71 -24.88 -15.71
CA SER A 61 13.07 -26.19 -15.80
C SER A 61 12.27 -26.55 -14.54
N TYR A 62 12.68 -26.03 -13.39
CA TYR A 62 11.99 -26.20 -12.12
C TYR A 62 10.84 -25.20 -11.93
N LEU A 63 11.00 -23.95 -12.38
CA LEU A 63 9.98 -22.91 -12.24
C LEU A 63 8.85 -23.02 -13.26
N LYS A 64 9.13 -23.52 -14.47
CA LYS A 64 8.18 -23.53 -15.59
C LYS A 64 6.89 -24.29 -15.30
N PRO A 65 6.90 -25.49 -14.69
CA PRO A 65 5.66 -26.17 -14.31
C PRO A 65 4.83 -25.34 -13.34
N ILE A 66 5.46 -24.75 -12.32
CA ILE A 66 4.81 -23.95 -11.28
C ILE A 66 4.19 -22.67 -11.87
N ALA A 67 4.97 -21.95 -12.68
CA ALA A 67 4.50 -20.73 -13.34
C ALA A 67 3.32 -21.01 -14.30
N THR A 68 3.37 -22.15 -15.00
CA THR A 68 2.29 -22.57 -15.91
C THR A 68 1.03 -22.95 -15.14
N GLU A 69 1.15 -23.72 -14.05
CA GLU A 69 0.02 -24.12 -13.20
C GLU A 69 -0.69 -22.92 -12.58
N LEU A 70 0.08 -21.94 -12.12
CA LEU A 70 -0.43 -20.73 -11.46
C LEU A 70 -0.81 -19.60 -12.43
N ASN A 71 -0.54 -19.77 -13.72
CA ASN A 71 -0.72 -18.74 -14.75
C ASN A 71 -0.04 -17.40 -14.40
N ILE A 72 1.22 -17.47 -13.92
CA ILE A 72 2.05 -16.30 -13.55
C ILE A 72 3.37 -16.29 -14.30
N SER A 73 4.09 -15.16 -14.28
CA SER A 73 5.44 -15.10 -14.85
C SER A 73 6.45 -15.96 -14.06
N LEU A 74 7.47 -16.48 -14.73
CA LEU A 74 8.60 -17.18 -14.10
C LEU A 74 9.28 -16.33 -13.01
N ARG A 75 9.33 -15.01 -13.24
CA ARG A 75 9.86 -14.02 -12.30
C ARG A 75 9.05 -13.97 -11.02
N LYS A 76 7.72 -13.91 -11.13
CA LYS A 76 6.82 -13.90 -9.99
C LYS A 76 6.88 -15.22 -9.22
N ALA A 77 6.89 -16.34 -9.93
CA ALA A 77 7.05 -17.66 -9.32
C ALA A 77 8.33 -17.74 -8.48
N ALA A 78 9.47 -17.33 -9.04
CA ALA A 78 10.74 -17.31 -8.32
C ALA A 78 10.73 -16.38 -7.09
N LYS A 79 10.13 -15.18 -7.18
CA LYS A 79 9.98 -14.25 -6.05
C LYS A 79 9.18 -14.90 -4.91
N LEU A 80 8.02 -15.49 -5.22
CA LEU A 80 7.16 -16.16 -4.24
C LEU A 80 7.86 -17.35 -3.58
N MET A 81 8.57 -18.17 -4.36
CA MET A 81 9.35 -19.28 -3.83
C MET A 81 10.49 -18.82 -2.93
N ALA A 82 11.19 -17.75 -3.30
CA ALA A 82 12.27 -17.21 -2.49
C ALA A 82 11.76 -16.69 -1.13
N LEU A 83 10.62 -16.00 -1.10
CA LEU A 83 9.98 -15.53 0.14
C LEU A 83 9.55 -16.70 1.02
N ARG A 84 8.88 -17.71 0.44
CA ARG A 84 8.50 -18.95 1.14
C ARG A 84 9.71 -19.61 1.79
N ASN A 85 10.75 -19.90 0.99
CA ASN A 85 11.95 -20.57 1.47
C ASN A 85 12.67 -19.79 2.57
N ALA A 86 12.71 -18.46 2.46
CA ALA A 86 13.33 -17.60 3.47
C ALA A 86 12.56 -17.59 4.78
N TRP A 87 11.22 -17.55 4.73
CA TRP A 87 10.40 -17.64 5.94
C TRP A 87 10.55 -19.01 6.60
N VAL A 88 10.46 -20.09 5.83
CA VAL A 88 10.62 -21.46 6.34
C VAL A 88 11.99 -21.66 6.98
N ALA A 89 13.07 -21.21 6.33
CA ALA A 89 14.42 -21.31 6.88
C ALA A 89 14.60 -20.46 8.15
N ASN A 90 14.06 -19.23 8.16
CA ASN A 90 14.09 -18.39 9.35
C ASN A 90 13.36 -19.06 10.52
N PHE A 91 12.19 -19.64 10.26
CA PHE A 91 11.43 -20.35 11.28
C PHE A 91 12.17 -21.60 11.79
N GLN A 92 12.70 -22.44 10.89
CA GLN A 92 13.37 -23.68 11.24
C GLN A 92 14.73 -23.50 11.93
N GLU A 93 15.53 -22.52 11.51
CA GLU A 93 16.91 -22.35 11.99
C GLU A 93 17.03 -21.35 13.13
N ARG A 94 16.08 -20.43 13.26
CA ARG A 94 16.17 -19.33 14.21
C ARG A 94 15.11 -19.41 15.29
N GLU A 95 13.87 -19.75 14.96
CA GLU A 95 12.77 -19.75 15.93
C GLU A 95 12.58 -21.12 16.60
N LEU A 96 12.55 -22.19 15.82
CA LEU A 96 12.33 -23.55 16.31
C LEU A 96 13.36 -24.02 17.36
N PRO A 97 14.67 -23.70 17.24
CA PRO A 97 15.67 -24.09 18.25
C PRO A 97 15.56 -23.33 19.59
N LYS A 98 14.89 -22.17 19.60
CA LYS A 98 14.72 -21.34 20.82
C LYS A 98 13.55 -21.80 21.69
N ILE A 99 12.67 -22.63 21.14
CA ILE A 99 11.39 -22.98 21.75
C ILE A 99 11.44 -24.43 22.22
N SER A 100 11.23 -24.69 23.51
CA SER A 100 11.04 -26.07 24.00
C SER A 100 9.74 -26.66 23.44
N PHE A 101 9.68 -27.96 23.19
CA PHE A 101 8.52 -28.63 22.59
C PHE A 101 7.20 -28.34 23.34
N THR A 102 7.28 -28.14 24.66
CA THR A 102 6.17 -27.75 25.54
C THR A 102 5.74 -26.29 25.40
N GLN A 103 6.66 -25.37 25.08
CA GLN A 103 6.37 -23.95 24.83
C GLN A 103 5.89 -23.68 23.39
N LEU A 104 6.21 -24.57 22.46
CA LEU A 104 5.82 -24.45 21.05
C LEU A 104 4.30 -24.44 20.87
N ARG A 105 3.58 -25.21 21.70
CA ARG A 105 2.11 -25.22 21.73
C ARG A 105 1.48 -23.96 22.34
N SER A 106 2.19 -23.25 23.22
CA SER A 106 1.66 -22.07 23.91
C SER A 106 2.09 -20.73 23.29
N GLN A 107 3.17 -20.71 22.50
CA GLN A 107 3.72 -19.50 21.88
C GLN A 107 3.40 -19.34 20.38
N LEU A 108 3.04 -20.41 19.67
CA LEU A 108 2.56 -20.28 18.30
C LEU A 108 1.11 -19.82 18.30
N ASN A 109 0.87 -18.56 17.94
CA ASN A 109 -0.49 -18.14 17.57
C ASN A 109 -0.98 -19.04 16.43
N SER A 110 -2.30 -19.26 16.38
CA SER A 110 -2.95 -20.11 15.36
C SER A 110 -2.52 -19.74 13.94
N GLU A 111 -2.29 -18.45 13.67
CA GLU A 111 -1.84 -17.92 12.39
C GLU A 111 -0.46 -18.47 11.97
N ILE A 112 0.57 -18.40 12.81
CA ILE A 112 1.92 -18.88 12.48
C ILE A 112 1.95 -20.40 12.32
N ALA A 113 1.15 -21.11 13.11
CA ALA A 113 1.01 -22.56 12.98
C ALA A 113 0.36 -22.95 11.64
N ILE A 114 -0.66 -22.19 11.21
CA ILE A 114 -1.28 -22.35 9.89
C ILE A 114 -0.28 -22.03 8.79
N ASP A 115 0.44 -20.90 8.89
CA ASP A 115 1.47 -20.50 7.93
C ASP A 115 2.52 -21.61 7.77
N TYR A 116 3.02 -22.16 8.89
CA TYR A 116 3.99 -23.23 8.85
C TYR A 116 3.45 -24.48 8.16
N VAL A 117 2.24 -24.93 8.52
CA VAL A 117 1.63 -26.12 7.93
C VAL A 117 1.41 -25.94 6.43
N VAL A 118 0.84 -24.81 6.01
CA VAL A 118 0.53 -24.55 4.61
C VAL A 118 1.81 -24.37 3.80
N LEU A 119 2.74 -23.51 4.25
CA LEU A 119 3.95 -23.19 3.50
C LEU A 119 4.94 -24.35 3.41
N THR A 120 4.97 -25.27 4.38
CA THR A 120 5.82 -26.48 4.29
C THR A 120 5.16 -27.62 3.53
N SER A 121 3.86 -27.54 3.25
CA SER A 121 3.14 -28.53 2.44
C SER A 121 3.40 -28.38 0.93
N ASN A 122 2.94 -29.36 0.15
CA ASN A 122 2.90 -29.28 -1.31
C ASN A 122 1.89 -28.24 -1.82
N ASN A 123 0.94 -27.83 -0.97
CA ASN A 123 -0.12 -26.89 -1.32
C ASN A 123 0.20 -25.46 -0.83
N TRP A 124 1.48 -25.10 -0.75
CA TRP A 124 1.92 -23.78 -0.30
C TRP A 124 1.30 -22.62 -1.09
N VAL A 125 0.89 -22.86 -2.34
CA VAL A 125 0.19 -21.91 -3.20
C VAL A 125 -1.21 -21.53 -2.69
N GLN A 126 -1.82 -22.38 -1.86
CA GLN A 126 -3.13 -22.14 -1.21
C GLN A 126 -3.02 -21.25 0.03
N HIS A 127 -1.83 -20.73 0.33
CA HIS A 127 -1.67 -19.78 1.41
C HIS A 127 -2.39 -18.47 1.03
N PRO A 128 -3.29 -17.92 1.88
CA PRO A 128 -4.14 -16.77 1.50
C PRO A 128 -3.35 -15.58 0.94
N TRP A 129 -2.23 -15.23 1.58
CA TRP A 129 -1.36 -14.17 1.08
C TRP A 129 -0.71 -14.49 -0.28
N ILE A 130 -0.39 -15.75 -0.56
CA ILE A 130 0.22 -16.16 -1.84
C ILE A 130 -0.84 -16.15 -2.94
N GLU A 131 -2.06 -16.59 -2.65
CA GLU A 131 -3.21 -16.46 -3.56
C GLU A 131 -3.45 -14.98 -3.91
N ASP A 132 -3.52 -14.11 -2.91
CA ASP A 132 -3.65 -12.66 -3.13
C ASP A 132 -2.54 -12.11 -4.04
N GLN A 133 -1.29 -12.58 -3.86
CA GLN A 133 -0.19 -12.16 -4.70
C GLN A 133 -0.29 -12.74 -6.12
N ILE A 134 -0.74 -13.98 -6.30
CA ILE A 134 -0.92 -14.60 -7.62
C ILE A 134 -1.92 -13.78 -8.45
N GLU A 135 -3.02 -13.33 -7.83
CA GLU A 135 -4.09 -12.56 -8.48
C GLU A 135 -3.69 -11.12 -8.87
N GLN A 136 -2.68 -10.53 -8.21
CA GLN A 136 -2.19 -9.18 -8.55
C GLN A 136 -1.45 -9.17 -9.90
N GLU A 137 -1.76 -8.22 -10.79
CA GLU A 137 -0.99 -8.06 -12.03
C GLU A 137 0.49 -7.74 -11.72
N ASP A 138 1.41 -8.32 -12.49
CA ASP A 138 2.85 -8.04 -12.37
C ASP A 138 3.10 -6.55 -12.68
N SER A 139 3.17 -5.73 -11.65
CA SER A 139 3.70 -4.37 -11.81
C SER A 139 5.18 -4.48 -12.18
N GLU A 140 5.57 -3.85 -13.29
CA GLU A 140 6.95 -3.83 -13.75
C GLU A 140 7.85 -3.12 -12.72
N ASP A 141 8.48 -3.90 -11.84
CA ASP A 141 9.62 -3.42 -11.08
C ASP A 141 10.80 -3.20 -12.04
N LEU A 142 11.12 -1.91 -12.24
CA LEU A 142 12.33 -1.39 -12.88
C LEU A 142 13.54 -2.30 -12.58
N LEU A 143 14.21 -2.73 -13.64
CA LEU A 143 15.49 -3.44 -13.58
C LEU A 143 16.47 -2.64 -12.71
N CYS A 144 16.76 -3.12 -11.51
CA CYS A 144 17.85 -2.60 -10.70
C CYS A 144 19.14 -3.25 -11.19
N VAL A 145 19.77 -2.61 -12.18
CA VAL A 145 21.16 -2.91 -12.55
C VAL A 145 22.03 -2.53 -11.35
N LYS A 146 22.87 -3.45 -10.87
CA LYS A 146 23.85 -3.13 -9.83
C LYS A 146 24.68 -1.90 -10.26
N PRO A 147 25.02 -0.98 -9.35
CA PRO A 147 26.21 -0.17 -9.58
C PRO A 147 27.39 -1.13 -9.66
N TYR A 148 28.00 -1.22 -10.83
CA TYR A 148 29.26 -1.92 -11.02
C TYR A 148 30.30 -1.35 -10.04
N THR A 149 31.20 -2.18 -9.55
CA THR A 149 32.43 -1.64 -8.96
C THR A 149 33.19 -0.84 -10.05
N PRO A 150 33.97 0.20 -9.72
CA PRO A 150 34.66 1.02 -10.72
C PRO A 150 35.51 0.21 -11.72
N GLU A 151 36.05 -0.92 -11.29
CA GLU A 151 36.86 -1.85 -12.09
C GLU A 151 36.01 -2.72 -13.04
N GLU A 152 34.82 -3.15 -12.60
CA GLU A 152 33.85 -3.87 -13.44
C GLU A 152 33.13 -2.93 -14.43
N LEU A 153 32.95 -1.66 -14.08
CA LEU A 153 32.34 -0.63 -14.96
C LEU A 153 33.24 -0.32 -16.14
N ALA A 154 34.57 -0.28 -15.93
CA ALA A 154 35.54 -0.04 -16.99
C ALA A 154 35.57 -1.18 -18.00
N THR A 155 35.64 -2.42 -17.52
CA THR A 155 35.67 -3.62 -18.37
C THR A 155 34.33 -3.88 -19.08
N HIS A 156 33.19 -3.65 -18.42
CA HIS A 156 31.89 -3.86 -19.05
C HIS A 156 31.51 -2.74 -20.04
N ASN A 157 31.89 -1.48 -19.79
CA ASN A 157 31.65 -0.40 -20.74
C ASN A 157 32.51 -0.54 -22.00
N GLU A 158 33.76 -0.99 -21.88
CA GLU A 158 34.60 -1.29 -23.05
C GLU A 158 34.05 -2.48 -23.85
N PHE A 159 33.59 -3.54 -23.17
CA PHE A 159 33.06 -4.73 -23.82
C PHE A 159 31.69 -4.48 -24.48
N SER A 160 30.78 -3.77 -23.83
CA SER A 160 29.47 -3.41 -24.40
C SER A 160 29.58 -2.42 -25.55
N LYS A 161 30.53 -1.48 -25.48
CA LYS A 161 30.78 -0.53 -26.58
C LYS A 161 31.40 -1.21 -27.78
N MET A 162 32.39 -2.10 -27.58
CA MET A 162 32.95 -2.94 -28.65
C MET A 162 31.90 -3.87 -29.27
N GLU A 163 31.05 -4.53 -28.47
CA GLU A 163 30.01 -5.40 -29.01
C GLU A 163 28.95 -4.64 -29.80
N PHE A 164 28.55 -3.46 -29.33
CA PHE A 164 27.57 -2.62 -30.01
C PHE A 164 28.14 -2.06 -31.32
N GLU A 165 29.40 -1.60 -31.33
CA GLU A 165 30.11 -1.18 -32.54
C GLU A 165 30.26 -2.35 -33.52
N ARG A 166 30.52 -3.56 -33.03
CA ARG A 166 30.60 -4.78 -33.86
C ARG A 166 29.23 -5.20 -34.42
N LYS A 167 28.14 -4.98 -33.67
CA LYS A 167 26.76 -5.28 -34.10
C LYS A 167 26.23 -4.24 -35.09
N ILE A 168 26.56 -2.96 -34.95
CA ILE A 168 26.19 -1.90 -35.92
C ILE A 168 26.92 -2.05 -37.26
N GLN A 169 28.10 -2.66 -37.28
CA GLN A 169 28.78 -3.01 -38.53
C GLN A 169 28.13 -4.22 -39.25
N ASN A 170 27.21 -4.93 -38.60
CA ASN A 170 26.48 -6.04 -39.21
C ASN A 170 25.20 -5.53 -39.90
N ILE A 171 25.21 -5.55 -41.24
CA ILE A 171 24.09 -5.14 -42.08
C ILE A 171 22.79 -5.90 -41.77
N GLU A 172 22.84 -7.19 -41.42
CA GLU A 172 21.64 -7.96 -41.06
C GLU A 172 21.03 -7.48 -39.73
N PHE A 173 21.88 -7.11 -38.77
CA PHE A 173 21.44 -6.55 -37.49
C PHE A 173 20.76 -5.19 -37.71
N CYS A 174 21.35 -4.30 -38.50
CA CYS A 174 20.71 -3.03 -38.88
C CYS A 174 19.39 -3.26 -39.63
N THR A 175 19.35 -4.22 -40.56
CA THR A 175 18.15 -4.50 -41.35
C THR A 175 17.00 -5.05 -40.48
N ASN A 176 17.31 -5.86 -39.46
CA ASN A 176 16.33 -6.36 -38.49
C ASN A 176 15.91 -5.32 -37.45
N LEU A 177 16.81 -4.40 -37.06
CA LEU A 177 16.49 -3.29 -36.15
C LEU A 177 15.50 -2.29 -36.79
N PHE A 178 15.52 -2.14 -38.12
CA PHE A 178 14.68 -1.21 -38.88
C PHE A 178 13.44 -1.86 -39.51
N ARG A 179 13.27 -3.18 -39.43
CA ARG A 179 12.05 -3.87 -39.93
C ARG A 179 11.30 -4.53 -38.78
N SER A 180 10.22 -3.88 -38.33
CA SER A 180 9.18 -4.59 -37.59
C SER A 180 8.56 -5.66 -38.49
N GLN A 181 8.11 -6.78 -37.91
CA GLN A 181 7.58 -7.95 -38.63
C GLN A 181 6.41 -7.65 -39.60
N ASN A 182 5.82 -6.44 -39.58
CA ASN A 182 4.74 -6.02 -40.46
C ASN A 182 4.99 -4.69 -41.23
N GLY A 183 6.19 -4.10 -41.15
CA GLY A 183 6.53 -2.87 -41.90
C GLY A 183 5.75 -1.61 -41.52
N SER A 184 5.05 -1.61 -40.38
CA SER A 184 4.11 -0.56 -39.98
C SER A 184 4.70 0.57 -39.14
N TYR A 185 5.91 0.42 -38.60
CA TYR A 185 6.55 1.41 -37.73
C TYR A 185 7.87 1.85 -38.32
N LYS A 186 8.09 3.16 -38.40
CA LYS A 186 9.29 3.77 -39.01
C LYS A 186 10.46 3.84 -38.04
N SER A 187 10.21 3.68 -36.74
CA SER A 187 11.23 3.67 -35.69
C SER A 187 10.76 2.92 -34.44
N MET A 188 11.71 2.50 -33.61
CA MET A 188 11.44 1.90 -32.30
C MET A 188 10.65 2.84 -31.38
N LEU A 189 10.92 4.16 -31.45
CA LEU A 189 10.18 5.16 -30.69
C LEU A 189 8.69 5.22 -31.06
N GLU A 190 8.35 4.92 -32.31
CA GLU A 190 6.96 4.89 -32.78
C GLU A 190 6.22 3.65 -32.24
N ALA A 191 6.92 2.50 -32.18
CA ALA A 191 6.40 1.29 -31.56
C ALA A 191 6.20 1.46 -30.04
N ASP A 192 7.18 2.07 -29.35
CA ASP A 192 7.09 2.35 -27.91
C ASP A 192 5.95 3.34 -27.60
N ALA A 193 5.79 4.38 -28.42
CA ALA A 193 4.70 5.34 -28.26
C ALA A 193 3.32 4.71 -28.49
N ASP A 194 3.20 3.76 -29.41
CA ASP A 194 1.95 3.04 -29.67
C ASP A 194 1.63 2.05 -28.53
N ALA A 195 2.62 1.31 -28.04
CA ALA A 195 2.49 0.45 -26.86
C ALA A 195 2.02 1.27 -25.64
N ALA A 196 2.66 2.41 -25.36
CA ALA A 196 2.28 3.29 -24.26
C ALA A 196 0.83 3.82 -24.40
N LYS A 197 0.39 4.16 -25.62
CA LYS A 197 -1.01 4.56 -25.87
C LYS A 197 -2.00 3.44 -25.57
N HIS A 198 -1.65 2.20 -25.93
CA HIS A 198 -2.47 1.04 -25.63
C HIS A 198 -2.59 0.79 -24.13
N ASP A 199 -1.50 0.96 -23.39
CA ASP A 199 -1.49 0.81 -21.93
C ASP A 199 -2.31 1.90 -21.24
N VAL A 200 -2.18 3.16 -21.66
CA VAL A 200 -3.02 4.26 -21.16
C VAL A 200 -4.49 3.96 -21.37
N LYS A 201 -4.88 3.53 -22.59
CA LYS A 201 -6.28 3.20 -22.90
C LYS A 201 -6.81 2.03 -22.05
N ARG A 202 -5.95 1.04 -21.76
CA ARG A 202 -6.30 -0.09 -20.88
C ARG A 202 -6.50 0.38 -19.43
N ALA A 203 -5.61 1.23 -18.93
CA ALA A 203 -5.71 1.82 -17.60
C ALA A 203 -6.97 2.69 -17.44
N GLU A 204 -7.28 3.53 -18.42
CA GLU A 204 -8.52 4.34 -18.44
C GLU A 204 -9.77 3.47 -18.37
N LYS A 205 -9.80 2.36 -19.12
CA LYS A 205 -10.91 1.40 -19.05
C LYS A 205 -11.04 0.78 -17.65
N ARG A 206 -9.92 0.37 -17.03
CA ARG A 206 -9.94 -0.21 -15.68
C ARG A 206 -10.40 0.79 -14.63
N ILE A 207 -10.06 2.06 -14.77
CA ILE A 207 -10.54 3.13 -13.89
C ILE A 207 -12.07 3.24 -13.94
N LEU A 208 -12.66 3.18 -15.14
CA LEU A 208 -14.12 3.22 -15.30
C LEU A 208 -14.80 2.01 -14.64
N GLU A 209 -14.26 0.80 -14.85
CA GLU A 209 -14.79 -0.42 -14.20
C GLU A 209 -14.76 -0.32 -12.67
N LEU A 210 -13.66 0.17 -12.10
CA LEU A 210 -13.54 0.37 -10.64
C LEU A 210 -14.50 1.45 -10.11
N GLN A 211 -14.80 2.47 -10.90
CA GLN A 211 -15.80 3.48 -10.53
C GLN A 211 -17.21 2.88 -10.46
N ASP A 212 -17.56 2.01 -11.40
CA ASP A 212 -18.84 1.29 -11.39
C ASP A 212 -18.94 0.31 -10.21
N GLU A 213 -17.86 -0.42 -9.92
CA GLU A 213 -17.78 -1.29 -8.73
C GLU A 213 -17.97 -0.50 -7.42
N LEU A 214 -17.31 0.66 -7.29
CA LEU A 214 -17.46 1.56 -6.14
C LEU A 214 -18.90 2.03 -5.99
N ALA A 215 -19.55 2.45 -7.08
CA ALA A 215 -20.95 2.85 -7.06
C ALA A 215 -21.87 1.69 -6.62
N GLY A 216 -21.56 0.46 -7.04
CA GLY A 216 -22.22 -0.77 -6.59
C GLY A 216 -22.11 -0.98 -5.07
N GLN A 217 -20.89 -0.90 -4.54
CA GLN A 217 -20.63 -1.05 -3.11
C GLN A 217 -21.30 0.06 -2.27
N GLU A 218 -21.29 1.31 -2.74
CA GLU A 218 -21.99 2.40 -2.07
C GLU A 218 -23.50 2.16 -1.98
N ASN A 219 -24.11 1.58 -3.02
CA ASN A 219 -25.52 1.21 -3.01
C ASN A 219 -25.82 0.10 -1.99
N ILE A 220 -24.96 -0.91 -1.89
CA ILE A 220 -25.07 -1.97 -0.87
C ILE A 220 -24.99 -1.37 0.53
N ILE A 221 -24.01 -0.51 0.79
CA ILE A 221 -23.85 0.20 2.07
C ILE A 221 -25.10 1.03 2.39
N ARG A 222 -25.65 1.74 1.39
CA ARG A 222 -26.87 2.56 1.56
C ARG A 222 -28.08 1.68 1.93
N ALA A 223 -28.23 0.53 1.28
CA ALA A 223 -29.28 -0.44 1.57
C ALA A 223 -29.14 -1.01 3.00
N ALA A 224 -27.93 -1.45 3.38
CA ALA A 224 -27.64 -1.94 4.72
C ALA A 224 -27.93 -0.88 5.79
N LYS A 225 -27.51 0.37 5.58
CA LYS A 225 -27.82 1.50 6.49
C LYS A 225 -29.33 1.72 6.66
N LYS A 226 -30.13 1.52 5.61
CA LYS A 226 -31.60 1.64 5.69
C LYS A 226 -32.20 0.54 6.58
N VAL A 227 -31.68 -0.69 6.47
CA VAL A 227 -32.09 -1.83 7.31
C VAL A 227 -31.71 -1.59 8.77
N ILE A 228 -30.47 -1.17 9.04
CA ILE A 228 -30.01 -0.83 10.40
C ILE A 228 -30.91 0.24 11.03
N ARG A 229 -31.27 1.30 10.28
CA ARG A 229 -32.20 2.32 10.78
C ARG A 229 -33.55 1.74 11.15
N LYS A 230 -34.15 0.93 10.28
CA LYS A 230 -35.43 0.26 10.57
C LYS A 230 -35.34 -0.56 11.85
N PHE A 231 -34.32 -1.41 11.99
CA PHE A 231 -34.10 -2.20 13.20
C PHE A 231 -33.94 -1.34 14.45
N ARG A 232 -33.19 -0.24 14.35
CA ARG A 232 -33.00 0.69 15.47
C ARG A 232 -34.30 1.39 15.85
N ASP A 233 -35.15 1.72 14.88
CA ASP A 233 -36.44 2.36 15.12
C ASP A 233 -37.46 1.36 15.68
N THR A 234 -37.49 0.10 15.21
CA THR A 234 -38.29 -0.96 15.86
C THR A 234 -37.80 -1.31 17.25
N ASP A 235 -36.49 -1.37 17.48
CA ASP A 235 -35.92 -1.59 18.81
C ASP A 235 -36.27 -0.45 19.78
N ARG A 236 -36.29 0.80 19.30
CA ARG A 236 -36.80 1.96 20.06
C ARG A 236 -38.29 1.85 20.41
N LEU A 237 -39.11 1.40 19.47
CA LEU A 237 -40.55 1.21 19.68
C LEU A 237 -40.85 0.04 20.62
N LEU A 238 -40.12 -1.07 20.48
CA LEU A 238 -40.28 -2.27 21.32
C LEU A 238 -39.81 -2.02 22.75
N ASN A 239 -38.71 -1.28 22.93
CA ASN A 239 -38.17 -1.06 24.26
C ASN A 239 -38.90 0.01 25.06
N ASN A 240 -39.79 0.83 24.48
CA ASN A 240 -40.54 1.93 25.14
C ASN A 240 -39.72 2.76 26.15
N ARG A 241 -38.40 2.72 26.03
CA ARG A 241 -37.45 3.57 26.71
C ARG A 241 -37.28 4.69 25.72
N LEU A 242 -38.09 5.74 25.89
CA LEU A 242 -37.57 7.10 25.66
C LEU A 242 -36.12 7.04 26.13
N PRO A 243 -35.12 7.36 25.28
CA PRO A 243 -33.75 7.36 25.74
C PRO A 243 -33.72 8.36 26.88
N GLY A 244 -33.80 7.84 28.11
CA GLY A 244 -33.44 8.55 29.30
C GLY A 244 -32.05 9.00 28.96
N ARG A 245 -31.92 10.29 28.67
CA ARG A 245 -30.66 10.99 28.51
C ARG A 245 -29.83 10.46 29.66
N GLN A 246 -28.87 9.57 29.37
CA GLN A 246 -27.97 9.08 30.41
C GLN A 246 -27.48 10.37 31.06
N GLU A 247 -27.82 10.55 32.34
CA GLU A 247 -27.43 11.76 33.05
C GLU A 247 -25.92 11.77 32.97
N LYS A 248 -25.41 12.72 32.18
CA LYS A 248 -23.98 12.84 31.95
C LYS A 248 -23.36 13.01 33.32
N THR A 249 -22.37 12.18 33.61
CA THR A 249 -21.66 12.29 34.88
C THR A 249 -21.08 13.70 35.00
N GLU A 250 -20.88 14.19 36.23
CA GLU A 250 -20.31 15.53 36.45
C GLU A 250 -18.93 15.67 35.75
N GLU A 251 -18.17 14.57 35.68
CA GLU A 251 -16.93 14.48 34.92
C GLU A 251 -17.12 14.63 33.41
N GLU A 252 -18.11 13.95 32.82
CA GLU A 252 -18.43 14.09 31.39
C GLU A 252 -18.86 15.52 31.05
N LEU A 253 -19.65 16.17 31.91
CA LEU A 253 -20.05 17.57 31.73
C LEU A 253 -18.82 18.50 31.76
N LYS A 254 -17.87 18.29 32.69
CA LYS A 254 -16.61 19.03 32.75
C LYS A 254 -15.76 18.81 31.49
N ARG A 255 -15.64 17.57 31.02
CA ARG A 255 -14.92 17.23 29.77
C ARG A 255 -15.53 17.93 28.56
N ILE A 256 -16.86 17.92 28.44
CA ILE A 256 -17.59 18.64 27.38
C ILE A 256 -17.34 20.14 27.45
N GLU A 257 -17.35 20.73 28.64
CA GLU A 257 -17.11 22.16 28.81
C GLU A 257 -15.68 22.55 28.38
N ILE A 258 -14.69 21.74 28.77
CA ILE A 258 -13.29 21.92 28.34
C ILE A 258 -13.19 21.82 26.82
N ALA A 259 -13.77 20.78 26.20
CA ALA A 259 -13.76 20.63 24.75
C ALA A 259 -14.40 21.81 24.03
N LYS A 260 -15.51 22.34 24.55
CA LYS A 260 -16.17 23.54 23.99
C LYS A 260 -15.27 24.77 24.03
N ARG A 261 -14.46 24.93 25.08
CA ARG A 261 -13.49 26.05 25.18
C ARG A 261 -12.42 25.93 24.11
N PHE A 262 -11.84 24.74 23.91
CA PHE A 262 -10.82 24.52 22.88
C PHE A 262 -11.36 24.63 21.46
N VAL A 263 -12.57 24.12 21.19
CA VAL A 263 -13.26 24.31 19.91
C VAL A 263 -13.49 25.80 19.62
N SER A 264 -13.95 26.56 20.61
CA SER A 264 -14.16 28.01 20.47
C SER A 264 -12.85 28.74 20.15
N GLN A 265 -11.77 28.42 20.87
CA GLN A 265 -10.43 28.95 20.60
C GLN A 265 -9.93 28.58 19.21
N TRP A 266 -10.16 27.35 18.77
CA TRP A 266 -9.79 26.90 17.43
C TRP A 266 -10.49 27.70 16.34
N VAL A 267 -11.81 27.92 16.46
CA VAL A 267 -12.56 28.74 15.49
C VAL A 267 -12.02 30.16 15.44
N ILE A 268 -11.70 30.77 16.59
CA ILE A 268 -11.13 32.12 16.66
C ILE A 268 -9.74 32.16 16.03
N SER A 269 -8.87 31.20 16.37
CA SER A 269 -7.54 31.07 15.78
C SER A 269 -7.61 30.90 14.27
N LEU A 270 -8.54 30.07 13.79
CA LEU A 270 -8.75 29.85 12.37
C LEU A 270 -9.22 31.12 11.64
N LYS A 271 -10.13 31.90 12.24
CA LYS A 271 -10.52 33.21 11.69
C LYS A 271 -9.33 34.14 11.53
N ASN A 272 -8.47 34.20 12.54
CA ASN A 272 -7.28 35.05 12.53
C ASN A 272 -6.27 34.60 11.47
N VAL A 273 -6.01 33.29 11.36
CA VAL A 273 -5.03 32.74 10.41
C VAL A 273 -5.51 32.86 8.96
N LEU A 274 -6.82 32.73 8.73
CA LEU A 274 -7.43 32.91 7.41
C LEU A 274 -7.71 34.39 7.07
N GLU A 275 -7.52 35.30 8.02
CA GLU A 275 -7.77 36.74 7.89
C GLU A 275 -9.25 37.03 7.53
N VAL A 276 -10.18 36.34 8.21
CA VAL A 276 -11.64 36.50 8.01
C VAL A 276 -12.32 37.06 9.26
N ASN A 277 -13.30 37.95 9.07
CA ASN A 277 -13.85 38.77 10.14
C ASN A 277 -15.02 38.11 10.88
N ASN A 278 -15.77 37.24 10.20
CA ASN A 278 -17.00 36.67 10.74
C ASN A 278 -17.19 35.19 10.36
N CYS A 279 -18.10 34.51 11.05
CA CYS A 279 -18.42 33.11 10.79
C CYS A 279 -19.05 32.84 9.41
N SER A 280 -19.53 33.89 8.71
CA SER A 280 -20.06 33.75 7.34
C SER A 280 -18.92 33.59 6.34
N GLU A 281 -17.92 34.47 6.43
CA GLU A 281 -16.69 34.39 5.64
C GLU A 281 -15.93 33.10 5.94
N LEU A 282 -15.84 32.71 7.21
CA LEU A 282 -15.22 31.43 7.59
C LEU A 282 -15.96 30.23 6.99
N ALA A 283 -17.30 30.24 7.01
CA ALA A 283 -18.11 29.18 6.41
C ALA A 283 -17.83 29.01 4.92
N ASN A 284 -17.74 30.13 4.20
CA ASN A 284 -17.38 30.16 2.79
C ASN A 284 -15.93 29.70 2.56
N ALA A 285 -15.00 30.07 3.44
CA ALA A 285 -13.59 29.71 3.32
C ALA A 285 -13.36 28.20 3.40
N ILE A 286 -14.07 27.49 4.29
CA ILE A 286 -13.81 26.06 4.58
C ILE A 286 -14.93 25.12 4.10
N GLY A 287 -15.93 25.62 3.38
CA GLY A 287 -17.06 24.81 2.90
C GLY A 287 -17.91 24.24 4.03
N SER A 288 -18.32 25.09 4.98
CA SER A 288 -19.15 24.72 6.14
C SER A 288 -20.38 25.62 6.25
N GLN A 289 -21.21 25.45 7.29
CA GLN A 289 -22.40 26.25 7.53
C GLN A 289 -22.15 27.32 8.61
N ARG A 290 -22.49 28.59 8.33
CA ARG A 290 -22.36 29.72 9.26
C ARG A 290 -22.96 29.44 10.64
N MET A 291 -24.16 28.87 10.69
CA MET A 291 -24.83 28.58 11.96
C MET A 291 -24.07 27.58 12.82
N ILE A 292 -23.39 26.60 12.21
CA ILE A 292 -22.63 25.57 12.93
C ILE A 292 -21.37 26.21 13.53
N LEU A 293 -20.61 26.96 12.73
CA LEU A 293 -19.41 27.65 13.17
C LEU A 293 -19.71 28.67 14.28
N GLY A 294 -20.82 29.41 14.16
CA GLY A 294 -21.26 30.32 15.21
C GLY A 294 -21.63 29.61 16.52
N ARG A 295 -22.15 28.37 16.47
CA ARG A 295 -22.41 27.57 17.68
C ARG A 295 -21.13 27.05 18.32
N TRP A 296 -20.11 26.73 17.52
CA TRP A 296 -18.79 26.32 17.99
C TRP A 296 -18.02 27.49 18.62
N GLU A 297 -17.98 28.64 17.95
CA GLU A 297 -17.38 29.88 18.45
C GLU A 297 -17.99 30.28 19.81
N ASN A 298 -19.31 30.18 19.95
CA ASN A 298 -20.04 30.58 21.16
C ASN A 298 -20.19 29.47 22.22
N LYS A 299 -19.42 28.37 22.14
CA LYS A 299 -19.45 27.25 23.12
C LYS A 299 -20.83 26.59 23.28
N LYS A 300 -21.73 26.76 22.31
CA LYS A 300 -23.10 26.22 22.33
C LYS A 300 -23.15 24.76 21.89
N ALA A 301 -22.24 24.35 21.00
CA ALA A 301 -22.18 22.99 20.47
C ALA A 301 -20.73 22.52 20.29
N LEU A 302 -20.55 21.20 20.25
CA LEU A 302 -19.31 20.56 19.80
C LEU A 302 -19.46 20.08 18.35
N PRO A 303 -18.36 20.06 17.56
CA PRO A 303 -18.31 19.34 16.30
C PRO A 303 -18.51 17.85 16.49
N THR A 304 -18.99 17.17 15.46
CA THR A 304 -18.82 15.70 15.36
C THR A 304 -17.48 15.40 14.70
N ILE A 305 -16.90 14.23 14.99
CA ILE A 305 -15.67 13.75 14.32
C ILE A 305 -15.85 13.76 12.80
N SER A 306 -17.01 13.30 12.31
CA SER A 306 -17.34 13.34 10.88
C SER A 306 -17.30 14.76 10.33
N SER A 307 -17.85 15.75 11.03
CA SER A 307 -17.84 17.14 10.57
C SER A 307 -16.43 17.71 10.47
N LEU A 308 -15.55 17.40 11.43
CA LEU A 308 -14.15 17.82 11.39
C LEU A 308 -13.37 17.17 10.25
N ARG A 309 -13.57 15.87 10.02
CA ARG A 309 -12.91 15.14 8.92
C ARG A 309 -13.41 15.59 7.53
N THR A 310 -14.67 15.97 7.42
CA THR A 310 -15.18 16.55 6.16
C THR A 310 -14.50 17.88 5.88
N ILE A 311 -14.46 18.80 6.85
CA ILE A 311 -13.87 20.12 6.61
C ILE A 311 -12.34 20.10 6.52
N SER A 312 -11.65 19.12 7.14
CA SER A 312 -10.19 19.03 7.14
C SER A 312 -9.59 18.94 5.74
N ASN A 313 -10.28 18.24 4.84
CA ASN A 313 -9.83 18.00 3.46
C ASN A 313 -10.29 19.08 2.48
N ASN A 314 -11.13 20.01 2.91
CA ASN A 314 -11.61 21.08 2.05
C ASN A 314 -10.45 22.02 1.71
N LYS A 315 -10.35 22.37 0.43
CA LYS A 315 -9.48 23.44 -0.04
C LYS A 315 -10.02 24.76 0.46
N ILE A 316 -9.13 25.65 0.85
CA ILE A 316 -9.52 26.99 1.32
C ILE A 316 -9.97 27.81 0.11
N GLN A 317 -11.23 28.22 0.11
CA GLN A 317 -11.84 28.94 -1.01
C GLN A 317 -11.81 30.47 -0.84
N PHE A 318 -11.56 30.95 0.38
CA PHE A 318 -11.62 32.37 0.73
C PHE A 318 -10.62 32.71 1.83
N GLY A 319 -10.14 33.95 1.87
CA GLY A 319 -9.13 34.43 2.83
C GLY A 319 -7.68 34.24 2.35
N LYS A 320 -6.74 34.26 3.29
CA LYS A 320 -5.28 34.27 3.04
C LYS A 320 -4.76 33.20 2.08
N TYR A 321 -5.33 31.99 2.13
CA TYR A 321 -4.90 30.83 1.33
C TYR A 321 -5.83 30.52 0.15
N ALA A 322 -6.66 31.49 -0.27
CA ALA A 322 -7.52 31.29 -1.42
C ALA A 322 -6.69 31.08 -2.71
N GLY A 323 -7.06 30.07 -3.51
CA GLY A 323 -6.44 29.82 -4.82
C GLY A 323 -5.09 29.08 -4.79
N THR A 324 -4.48 28.87 -3.62
CA THR A 324 -3.22 28.13 -3.48
C THR A 324 -3.40 26.61 -3.50
N GLY A 325 -4.64 26.13 -3.34
CA GLY A 325 -4.95 24.70 -3.18
C GLY A 325 -4.68 24.14 -1.78
N THR A 326 -4.26 24.98 -0.83
CA THR A 326 -4.01 24.62 0.57
C THR A 326 -5.27 24.05 1.21
N LYS A 327 -5.12 22.91 1.90
CA LYS A 327 -6.22 22.26 2.62
C LYS A 327 -6.26 22.70 4.08
N LEU A 328 -7.43 22.61 4.72
CA LEU A 328 -7.61 23.07 6.09
C LEU A 328 -6.66 22.39 7.10
N TYR A 329 -6.33 21.10 6.93
CA TYR A 329 -5.39 20.41 7.83
C TYR A 329 -3.96 20.97 7.77
N GLU A 330 -3.60 21.68 6.71
CA GLU A 330 -2.26 22.29 6.52
C GLU A 330 -2.17 23.65 7.22
N VAL A 331 -3.31 24.22 7.63
CA VAL A 331 -3.37 25.52 8.32
C VAL A 331 -2.97 25.36 9.78
N GLN A 332 -1.94 26.09 10.17
CA GLN A 332 -1.44 26.10 11.55
C GLN A 332 -2.36 26.95 12.44
N THR A 333 -3.23 26.28 13.21
CA THR A 333 -4.11 26.91 14.21
C THR A 333 -3.66 26.55 15.63
N THR A 334 -4.13 27.32 16.62
CA THR A 334 -3.95 27.02 18.06
C THR A 334 -5.31 26.93 18.75
N PRO A 335 -5.75 25.74 19.20
CA PRO A 335 -5.09 24.43 19.08
C PRO A 335 -5.00 23.94 17.62
N SER A 336 -4.17 22.93 17.34
CA SER A 336 -4.14 22.33 16.00
C SER A 336 -5.41 21.51 15.73
N LEU A 337 -5.77 21.33 14.46
CA LEU A 337 -6.94 20.51 14.09
C LEU A 337 -6.80 19.04 14.55
N SER A 338 -5.58 18.48 14.51
CA SER A 338 -5.30 17.13 15.00
C SER A 338 -5.57 16.98 16.50
N ASN A 339 -5.11 17.95 17.30
CA ASN A 339 -5.36 17.98 18.74
C ASN A 339 -6.86 18.14 19.03
N LEU A 340 -7.57 18.91 18.21
CA LEU A 340 -9.01 19.07 18.32
C LEU A 340 -9.77 17.76 18.04
N VAL A 341 -9.37 17.01 17.01
CA VAL A 341 -9.97 15.70 16.70
C VAL A 341 -9.77 14.73 17.86
N ASN A 342 -8.54 14.63 18.39
CA ASN A 342 -8.24 13.76 19.53
C ASN A 342 -9.06 14.14 20.77
N LEU A 343 -9.22 15.44 21.03
CA LEU A 343 -10.02 15.93 22.15
C LEU A 343 -11.50 15.59 22.00
N ILE A 344 -12.06 15.65 20.79
CA ILE A 344 -13.46 15.28 20.54
C ILE A 344 -13.65 13.76 20.55
N GLU A 345 -12.65 12.97 20.15
CA GLU A 345 -12.70 11.51 20.27
C GLU A 345 -12.65 11.06 21.74
N PHE A 346 -12.02 11.85 22.61
CA PHE A 346 -11.94 11.59 24.05
C PHE A 346 -13.22 11.94 24.84
N VAL A 347 -14.07 12.84 24.31
CA VAL A 347 -15.32 13.32 24.93
C VAL A 347 -16.52 12.58 24.39
#